data_AF-A0A0P7ZS85-F1
#
_entry.id   AF-A0A0P7ZS85-F1
#
_cell.length_a   1.000
_cell.length_b   1.000
_cell.length_c   1.000
_cell.angle_alpha   90.00
_cell.angle_beta   90.00
_cell.angle_gamma   90.00
#
_symmetry.space_group_name_H-M   'P 1'
#
loop_
_entity.id
_entity.type
_entity.pdbx_description
1 polymer ?
#
loop_
_entity_poly.entity_id
_entity_poly.type
_entity_poly.pdbx_seq_one_letter_code
_entity_poly.pdbx_strand_id
1 'polypeptide(L)'
;MAQPKDAPILDPGPTDLVLVRTLPARAANVWRCWTEPELIRQFFAPAPGRVPEAQVDPWPGGIFHVVMDFDDHGRMDGAPGCVLMAEPGRRFAWTDALGPGFRPGAEPGFFSADISFTDTDGGCE
;
A
#
# COMPACT_ATOMS: atom_id res chain seq x y z
N MET A 1 14.89 -5.43 25.26
CA MET A 1 14.48 -4.55 24.15
C MET A 1 14.51 -5.40 22.91
N ALA A 2 13.35 -5.77 22.37
CA ALA A 2 13.27 -6.54 21.14
C ALA A 2 13.91 -5.73 20.00
N GLN A 3 14.73 -6.38 19.18
CA GLN A 3 15.35 -5.72 18.03
C GLN A 3 14.25 -5.50 16.97
N PRO A 4 14.33 -4.45 16.13
CA PRO A 4 13.35 -4.19 15.07
C PRO A 4 13.10 -5.38 14.11
N LYS A 5 14.03 -6.35 14.06
CA LYS A 5 13.95 -7.61 13.33
C LYS A 5 12.88 -8.60 13.85
N ASP A 6 12.32 -8.37 15.03
CA ASP A 6 11.40 -9.30 15.70
C ASP A 6 9.91 -9.00 15.47
N ALA A 7 9.56 -7.99 14.65
CA ALA A 7 8.19 -7.88 14.16
C ALA A 7 7.94 -9.07 13.22
N PRO A 8 7.07 -10.03 13.55
CA PRO A 8 6.89 -11.19 12.70
C PRO A 8 6.30 -10.69 11.37
N ILE A 9 7.10 -10.75 10.30
CA ILE A 9 6.53 -11.10 9.00
C ILE A 9 5.70 -12.34 9.30
N LEU A 10 4.38 -12.23 9.11
CA LEU A 10 3.43 -13.32 9.33
C LEU A 10 4.00 -14.60 8.71
N ASP A 11 3.86 -15.75 9.37
CA ASP A 11 4.14 -17.04 8.72
C ASP A 11 3.22 -17.14 7.51
N PRO A 12 3.74 -16.94 6.27
CA PRO A 12 2.88 -16.64 5.14
C PRO A 12 2.05 -17.86 4.80
N GLY A 13 0.74 -17.64 4.70
CA GLY A 13 -0.19 -18.65 4.24
C GLY A 13 -0.01 -18.99 2.76
N PRO A 14 -0.72 -20.02 2.25
CA PRO A 14 -0.62 -20.46 0.86
C PRO A 14 -1.07 -19.40 -0.17
N THR A 15 -1.74 -18.34 0.26
CA THR A 15 -2.23 -17.23 -0.58
C THR A 15 -1.48 -15.93 -0.35
N ASP A 16 -0.44 -15.94 0.49
CA ASP A 16 0.29 -14.75 0.87
C ASP A 16 1.53 -14.57 -0.01
N LEU A 17 1.76 -13.34 -0.48
CA LEU A 17 2.96 -12.96 -1.22
C LEU A 17 3.75 -11.96 -0.38
N VAL A 18 5.00 -12.30 -0.04
CA VAL A 18 5.89 -11.46 0.77
C VAL A 18 6.96 -10.81 -0.09
N LEU A 19 7.09 -9.49 0.03
CA LEU A 19 8.15 -8.70 -0.61
C LEU A 19 8.92 -7.91 0.46
N VAL A 20 10.24 -8.07 0.50
CA VAL A 20 11.14 -7.30 1.36
C VAL A 20 12.14 -6.53 0.50
N ARG A 21 12.33 -5.24 0.78
CA ARG A 21 13.25 -4.36 0.04
C ARG A 21 13.93 -3.40 0.99
N THR A 22 15.22 -3.16 0.78
CA THR A 22 15.94 -2.08 1.46
C THR A 22 16.01 -0.88 0.52
N LEU A 23 15.53 0.27 0.98
CA LEU A 23 15.54 1.54 0.25
C LEU A 23 16.45 2.54 0.96
N PRO A 24 17.29 3.31 0.24
CA PRO A 24 18.16 4.34 0.82
C PRO A 24 17.38 5.62 1.16
N ALA A 25 16.30 5.48 1.92
CA ALA A 25 15.42 6.55 2.39
C ALA A 25 14.93 6.23 3.80
N ARG A 26 14.54 7.25 4.58
CA ARG A 26 13.93 7.04 5.91
C ARG A 26 12.55 6.42 5.80
N ALA A 27 12.14 5.63 6.79
CA ALA A 27 10.81 5.02 6.86
C ALA A 27 9.69 6.05 6.73
N ALA A 28 9.85 7.21 7.35
CA ALA A 28 8.91 8.34 7.20
C ALA A 28 8.76 8.85 5.75
N ASN A 29 9.81 8.77 4.92
CA ASN A 29 9.72 9.16 3.51
C ASN A 29 9.03 8.09 2.67
N VAL A 30 9.34 6.80 2.91
CA VAL A 30 8.68 5.69 2.20
C VAL A 30 7.18 5.65 2.56
N TRP A 31 6.84 5.92 3.82
CA TRP A 31 5.47 6.11 4.28
C TRP A 31 4.70 7.15 3.47
N ARG A 32 5.32 8.31 3.23
CA ARG A 32 4.72 9.38 2.43
C ARG A 32 4.43 8.93 1.01
N CYS A 33 5.32 8.13 0.41
CA CYS A 33 5.07 7.56 -0.92
C CYS A 33 3.74 6.77 -0.96
N TRP A 34 3.40 6.05 0.11
CA TRP A 34 2.17 5.26 0.16
C TRP A 34 0.91 6.05 0.55
N THR A 35 1.06 7.22 1.14
CA THR A 35 -0.06 7.95 1.77
C THR A 35 -0.34 9.32 1.16
N GLU A 36 0.56 9.85 0.35
CA GLU A 36 0.37 11.10 -0.41
C GLU A 36 0.01 10.76 -1.86
N PRO A 37 -1.18 11.13 -2.36
CA PRO A 37 -1.62 10.78 -3.72
C PRO A 37 -0.63 11.21 -4.82
N GLU A 38 0.00 12.37 -4.67
CA GLU A 38 0.95 12.89 -5.65
C GLU A 38 2.27 12.10 -5.70
N LEU A 39 2.62 11.37 -4.64
CA LEU A 39 3.77 10.47 -4.63
C LEU A 39 3.38 9.08 -5.16
N ILE A 40 2.22 8.56 -4.79
CA ILE A 40 1.66 7.30 -5.34
C ILE A 40 1.70 7.31 -6.88
N ARG A 41 1.30 8.43 -7.49
CA ARG A 41 1.24 8.58 -8.95
C ARG A 41 2.58 8.35 -9.66
N GLN A 42 3.69 8.45 -8.94
CA GLN A 42 5.04 8.36 -9.51
C GLN A 42 5.59 6.93 -9.55
N PHE A 43 5.03 5.97 -8.80
CA PHE A 43 5.63 4.64 -8.69
C PHE A 43 4.66 3.45 -8.66
N PHE A 44 3.37 3.65 -8.39
CA PHE A 44 2.45 2.53 -8.16
C PHE A 44 2.26 1.66 -9.41
N ALA A 45 2.14 2.28 -10.60
CA ALA A 45 2.15 1.56 -11.86
C ALA A 45 3.60 1.33 -12.34
N PRO A 46 4.03 0.08 -12.62
CA PRO A 46 5.33 -0.16 -13.23
C PRO A 46 5.40 0.43 -14.64
N ALA A 47 6.54 1.04 -15.00
CA ALA A 47 6.77 1.56 -16.34
C ALA A 47 6.60 0.45 -17.40
N PRO A 48 6.03 0.76 -18.59
CA PRO A 48 5.65 2.09 -19.08
C PRO A 48 4.26 2.58 -18.62
N GLY A 49 3.59 1.85 -17.71
CA GLY A 49 2.28 2.25 -17.17
C GLY A 49 2.33 3.57 -16.41
N ARG A 50 1.15 4.19 -16.26
CA ARG A 50 0.97 5.46 -15.56
C ARG A 50 -0.19 5.40 -14.58
N VAL A 51 -0.19 6.34 -13.64
CA VAL A 51 -1.27 6.52 -12.66
C VAL A 51 -1.96 7.87 -12.93
N PRO A 52 -3.03 7.91 -13.75
CA PRO A 52 -3.74 9.17 -14.01
C PRO A 52 -4.44 9.73 -12.77
N GLU A 53 -4.90 8.87 -11.88
CA GLU A 53 -5.72 9.24 -10.71
C GLU A 53 -5.29 8.45 -9.48
N ALA A 54 -5.26 9.14 -8.34
CA ALA A 54 -4.99 8.55 -7.04
C ALA A 54 -5.72 9.35 -5.97
N GLN A 55 -6.31 8.65 -5.00
CA GLN A 55 -6.92 9.21 -3.80
C GLN A 55 -6.57 8.31 -2.61
N VAL A 56 -6.03 8.93 -1.55
CA VAL A 56 -5.63 8.23 -0.34
C VAL A 56 -6.00 9.07 0.87
N ASP A 57 -6.82 8.51 1.76
CA ASP A 57 -7.13 9.08 3.06
C ASP A 57 -6.51 8.18 4.15
N PRO A 58 -5.33 8.53 4.71
CA PRO A 58 -4.53 7.62 5.53
C PRO A 58 -5.04 7.57 6.99
N TRP A 59 -6.24 7.04 7.19
CA TRP A 59 -6.84 6.72 8.48
C TRP A 59 -7.74 5.48 8.36
N PRO A 60 -7.97 4.68 9.42
CA PRO A 60 -8.82 3.49 9.34
C PRO A 60 -10.25 3.81 8.89
N GLY A 61 -10.67 3.24 7.77
CA GLY A 61 -11.94 3.54 7.10
C GLY A 61 -11.81 4.57 5.98
N GLY A 62 -10.64 5.17 5.79
CA GLY A 62 -10.35 6.05 4.66
C GLY A 62 -10.32 5.31 3.32
N ILE A 63 -10.38 6.07 2.24
CA ILE A 63 -10.29 5.54 0.87
C ILE A 63 -8.84 5.23 0.48
N PHE A 64 -8.65 4.13 -0.25
CA PHE A 64 -7.47 3.91 -1.08
C PHE A 64 -7.93 3.57 -2.49
N HIS A 65 -7.71 4.47 -3.44
CA HIS A 65 -8.10 4.28 -4.84
C HIS A 65 -7.00 4.79 -5.75
N VAL A 66 -6.56 3.93 -6.66
CA VAL A 66 -5.51 4.22 -7.63
C VAL A 66 -5.94 3.67 -8.96
N VAL A 67 -6.01 4.55 -9.97
CA VAL A 67 -6.30 4.13 -11.34
C VAL A 67 -4.98 3.95 -12.06
N MET A 68 -4.81 2.83 -12.73
CA MET A 68 -3.63 2.56 -13.57
C MET A 68 -4.04 2.52 -15.04
N ASP A 69 -3.13 2.92 -15.92
CA ASP A 69 -3.37 2.96 -17.36
C ASP A 69 -2.12 2.47 -18.09
N PHE A 70 -2.27 1.39 -18.85
CA PHE A 70 -1.21 0.75 -19.62
C PHE A 70 -1.63 0.72 -21.09
N ASP A 71 -0.74 1.08 -22.00
CA ASP A 71 -1.08 1.15 -23.43
C ASP A 71 -1.57 -0.21 -23.98
N ASP A 72 -0.99 -1.31 -23.50
CA ASP A 72 -1.33 -2.67 -23.95
C ASP A 72 -2.53 -3.30 -23.21
N HIS A 73 -2.90 -2.80 -22.03
CA HIS A 73 -3.94 -3.40 -21.17
C HIS A 73 -5.13 -2.46 -20.89
N GLY A 74 -5.04 -1.20 -21.31
CA GLY A 74 -6.03 -0.17 -21.09
C GLY A 74 -6.06 0.37 -19.66
N ARG A 75 -7.15 1.09 -19.36
CA ARG A 75 -7.41 1.72 -18.07
C ARG A 75 -8.00 0.71 -17.08
N MET A 76 -7.35 0.58 -15.93
CA MET A 76 -7.74 -0.26 -14.80
C MET A 76 -8.30 0.63 -13.68
N ASP A 77 -9.62 0.77 -13.67
CA ASP A 77 -10.38 1.62 -12.74
C ASP A 77 -11.29 0.76 -11.87
N GLY A 78 -10.69 0.12 -10.86
CA GLY A 78 -11.39 -0.73 -9.91
C GLY A 78 -12.21 0.09 -8.90
N ALA A 79 -13.11 -0.59 -8.17
CA ALA A 79 -13.81 0.04 -7.06
C ALA A 79 -12.83 0.55 -5.99
N PRO A 80 -13.14 1.66 -5.29
CA PRO A 80 -12.29 2.14 -4.21
C PRO A 80 -12.16 1.13 -3.06
N GLY A 81 -10.94 0.96 -2.56
CA GLY A 81 -10.65 0.17 -1.38
C GLY A 81 -10.80 0.94 -0.08
N CYS A 82 -10.48 0.25 1.02
CA CYS A 82 -10.53 0.75 2.38
C CYS A 82 -9.15 0.66 3.04
N VAL A 83 -8.69 1.77 3.62
CA VAL A 83 -7.54 1.78 4.54
C VAL A 83 -7.97 1.08 5.83
N LEU A 84 -7.22 0.07 6.23
CA LEU A 84 -7.45 -0.70 7.46
C LEU A 84 -6.62 -0.14 8.62
N MET A 85 -5.36 0.20 8.35
CA MET A 85 -4.45 0.79 9.33
C MET A 85 -3.60 1.87 8.69
N ALA A 86 -3.35 2.94 9.45
CA ALA A 86 -2.41 3.97 9.05
C ALA A 86 -1.62 4.50 10.25
N GLU A 87 -0.39 4.02 10.42
CA GLU A 87 0.54 4.41 11.46
C GLU A 87 1.72 5.17 10.84
N PRO A 88 1.79 6.51 10.98
CA PRO A 88 2.80 7.34 10.34
C PRO A 88 4.22 6.82 10.52
N GLY A 89 4.91 6.58 9.39
CA GLY A 89 6.30 6.10 9.36
C GLY A 89 6.51 4.65 9.80
N ARG A 90 5.45 3.87 10.03
CA ARG A 90 5.55 2.52 10.60
C ARG A 90 4.77 1.44 9.86
N ARG A 91 3.49 1.67 9.55
CA ARG A 91 2.63 0.62 8.97
C ARG A 91 1.41 1.13 8.25
N PHE A 92 1.22 0.73 6.99
CA PHE A 92 0.07 1.08 6.15
C PHE A 92 -0.59 -0.20 5.67
N ALA A 93 -1.87 -0.36 5.91
CA ALA A 93 -2.61 -1.52 5.43
C ALA A 93 -3.93 -1.09 4.80
N TRP A 94 -4.28 -1.73 3.69
CA TRP A 94 -5.53 -1.48 2.97
C TRP A 94 -6.02 -2.76 2.27
N THR A 95 -7.28 -2.76 1.86
CA THR A 95 -7.90 -3.88 1.14
C THR A 95 -8.89 -3.38 0.10
N ASP A 96 -9.11 -4.17 -0.95
CA ASP A 96 -10.19 -3.96 -1.91
C ASP A 96 -11.46 -4.78 -1.59
N ALA A 97 -11.42 -5.64 -0.55
CA ALA A 97 -12.59 -6.39 -0.09
C ALA A 97 -13.64 -5.51 0.60
N LEU A 98 -13.23 -4.31 1.04
CA LEU A 98 -14.08 -3.29 1.66
C LEU A 98 -13.90 -1.97 0.90
N GLY A 99 -14.98 -1.21 0.78
CA GLY A 99 -14.95 0.19 0.37
C GLY A 99 -14.84 1.16 1.56
N PRO A 100 -14.74 2.47 1.29
CA PRO A 100 -14.59 3.51 2.31
C PRO A 100 -15.65 3.42 3.42
N GLY A 101 -15.22 3.67 4.66
CA GLY A 101 -16.04 3.53 5.86
C GLY A 101 -16.33 2.07 6.24
N PHE A 102 -15.45 1.14 5.86
CA PHE A 102 -15.59 -0.31 6.09
C PHE A 102 -16.85 -0.92 5.47
N ARG A 103 -17.32 -0.36 4.35
CA ARG A 103 -18.48 -0.90 3.65
C ARG A 103 -18.11 -2.20 2.93
N PRO A 104 -18.92 -3.26 2.99
CA PRO A 104 -18.67 -4.45 2.17
C PRO A 104 -18.49 -4.08 0.70
N GLY A 105 -17.45 -4.63 0.05
CA GLY A 105 -17.26 -4.49 -1.39
C GLY A 105 -18.44 -5.08 -2.17
N ALA A 106 -18.73 -4.51 -3.33
CA ALA A 106 -19.78 -5.02 -4.23
C ALA A 106 -19.36 -6.35 -4.89
N GLU A 107 -18.06 -6.54 -5.08
CA GLU A 107 -17.44 -7.74 -5.62
C GLU A 107 -16.50 -8.35 -4.57
N PRO A 108 -16.17 -9.65 -4.66
CA PRO A 108 -15.13 -10.25 -3.84
C PRO A 108 -13.80 -9.50 -4.02
N GLY A 109 -13.15 -9.14 -2.91
CA GLY A 109 -11.83 -8.51 -2.96
C GLY A 109 -10.77 -9.43 -3.57
N PHE A 110 -9.81 -8.86 -4.29
CA PHE A 110 -8.66 -9.58 -4.82
C PHE A 110 -7.60 -9.79 -3.74
N PHE A 111 -7.28 -8.77 -2.93
CA PHE A 111 -6.23 -8.88 -1.91
C PHE A 111 -6.31 -7.85 -0.78
N SER A 112 -5.49 -8.08 0.24
CA SER A 112 -5.15 -7.07 1.24
C SER A 112 -3.65 -6.82 1.20
N ALA A 113 -3.27 -5.56 1.32
CA ALA A 113 -1.88 -5.15 1.48
C ALA A 113 -1.61 -4.78 2.93
N ASP A 114 -0.53 -5.30 3.49
CA ASP A 114 0.02 -4.90 4.78
C ASP A 114 1.49 -4.56 4.60
N ILE A 115 1.83 -3.29 4.84
CA ILE A 115 3.14 -2.73 4.51
C ILE A 115 3.73 -2.16 5.79
N SER A 116 4.88 -2.69 6.20
CA SER A 116 5.66 -2.18 7.33
C SER A 116 6.87 -1.38 6.86
N PHE A 117 7.27 -0.40 7.65
CA PHE A 117 8.46 0.42 7.40
C PHE A 117 9.33 0.43 8.66
N THR A 118 10.59 0.05 8.52
CA THR A 118 11.56 0.02 9.62
C THR A 118 12.83 0.76 9.23
N ASP A 119 13.17 1.82 9.97
CA ASP A 119 14.47 2.47 9.79
C ASP A 119 15.60 1.49 10.14
N THR A 120 16.62 1.49 9.27
CA THR A 120 17.88 0.76 9.43
C THR A 120 19.05 1.71 9.23
N ASP A 121 20.28 1.27 9.53
CA ASP A 121 21.48 2.09 9.30
C ASP A 121 21.64 2.51 7.82
N GLY A 122 21.11 1.70 6.88
CA GLY A 122 21.19 1.93 5.44
C GLY A 122 19.99 2.65 4.82
N GLY A 123 18.95 2.98 5.60
CA GLY A 123 17.71 3.59 5.10
C GLY A 123 16.48 2.96 5.74
N CYS A 124 15.62 2.34 4.94
CA CYS A 124 14.37 1.71 5.37
C CYS A 124 14.30 0.30 4.79
N GLU A 125 13.89 -0.66 5.62
CA GLU A 125 13.33 -1.94 5.18
C GLU A 125 11.80 -1.86 5.17
#